data_AF-A0A0S7ZUY5-F1
#
_entry.id   AF-A0A0S7ZUY5-F1
#
_cell.length_a   1.000
_cell.length_b   1.000
_cell.length_c   1.000
_cell.angle_alpha   90.00
_cell.angle_beta   90.00
_cell.angle_gamma   90.00
#
_symmetry.space_group_name_H-M   'P 1'
#
loop_
_entity.id
_entity.type
_entity.pdbx_description
1 polymer ?
#
loop_
_entity_poly.entity_id
_entity_poly.type
_entity_poly.pdbx_seq_one_letter_code
_entity_poly.pdbx_strand_id
1 'polypeptide(L)'
;MSDPRPGTWGWVSHRAARPVLILALLLPLLPGGALTQEGTPATQTRPLEIQDLFQIKRVGAPVVSPDGEWVAYTVSNSSLDPEESETRIWMVSTDGGDPLAMTGKGYSASSPQWSPDGKYLSFLASRGDSAKT
;
A
#
# COMPACT_ATOMS: atom_id res chain seq x y z
N MET A 1 10.93 -24.29 -40.88
CA MET A 1 11.26 -22.91 -40.45
C MET A 1 10.12 -22.45 -39.54
N SER A 2 10.00 -23.08 -38.38
CA SER A 2 10.27 -22.47 -37.06
C SER A 2 9.01 -21.84 -36.48
N ASP A 3 8.18 -22.71 -35.92
CA ASP A 3 7.08 -22.41 -35.01
C ASP A 3 7.64 -22.47 -33.57
N PRO A 4 7.67 -21.37 -32.79
CA PRO A 4 8.09 -21.41 -31.40
C PRO A 4 6.93 -21.78 -30.47
N ARG A 5 7.14 -22.88 -29.75
CA ARG A 5 6.23 -23.55 -28.81
C ARG A 5 5.61 -22.62 -27.75
N PRO A 6 4.35 -22.84 -27.33
CA PRO A 6 3.82 -22.25 -26.10
C PRO A 6 4.43 -22.95 -24.87
N GLY A 7 5.16 -22.18 -24.07
CA GLY A 7 5.63 -22.56 -22.75
C GLY A 7 4.44 -22.70 -21.79
N THR A 8 4.29 -23.91 -21.26
CA THR A 8 3.30 -24.28 -20.24
C THR A 8 3.71 -23.68 -18.89
N TRP A 9 2.85 -22.86 -18.30
CA TRP A 9 3.01 -22.32 -16.95
C TRP A 9 2.65 -23.43 -15.94
N GLY A 10 3.68 -24.06 -15.37
CA GLY A 10 3.53 -25.09 -14.35
C GLY A 10 3.19 -24.49 -12.98
N TRP A 11 1.93 -24.60 -12.57
CA TRP A 11 1.53 -24.44 -11.17
C TRP A 11 2.01 -25.65 -10.38
N VAL A 12 3.03 -25.48 -9.55
CA VAL A 12 3.43 -26.53 -8.59
C VAL A 12 2.64 -26.34 -7.30
N SER A 13 1.52 -27.04 -7.23
CA SER A 13 0.90 -27.43 -5.96
C SER A 13 1.59 -28.69 -5.47
N HIS A 14 2.34 -28.62 -4.38
CA HIS A 14 2.77 -29.81 -3.67
C HIS A 14 2.22 -29.81 -2.25
N ARG A 15 0.98 -30.28 -2.15
CA ARG A 15 0.54 -31.05 -0.97
C ARG A 15 1.15 -32.44 -1.11
N ALA A 16 2.13 -32.75 -0.29
CA ALA A 16 2.57 -34.13 -0.08
C ALA A 16 2.57 -34.40 1.42
N ALA A 17 1.69 -35.30 1.83
CA ALA A 17 1.62 -35.84 3.18
C ALA A 17 2.21 -37.25 3.17
N ARG A 18 2.70 -37.67 4.37
CA ARG A 18 3.01 -39.04 4.85
C ARG A 18 4.44 -39.54 4.55
N PRO A 19 5.03 -40.45 5.37
CA PRO A 19 4.43 -41.27 6.43
C PRO A 19 5.17 -41.27 7.79
N VAL A 20 4.42 -41.80 8.76
CA VAL A 20 4.82 -42.23 10.11
C VAL A 20 5.90 -43.31 10.05
N LEU A 21 6.90 -43.22 10.94
CA LEU A 21 7.65 -44.39 11.42
C LEU A 21 7.80 -44.25 12.94
N ILE A 22 7.01 -45.06 13.65
CA ILE A 22 7.08 -45.25 15.10
C ILE A 22 8.23 -46.22 15.37
N LEU A 23 9.21 -45.80 16.16
CA LEU A 23 10.04 -46.71 16.93
C LEU A 23 9.99 -46.24 18.38
N ALA A 24 9.22 -46.97 19.19
CA ALA A 24 9.11 -46.76 20.62
C ALA A 24 10.29 -47.41 21.34
N LEU A 25 11.00 -46.67 22.21
CA LEU A 25 11.53 -47.24 23.46
C LEU A 25 12.05 -46.19 24.45
N LEU A 26 11.65 -46.40 25.71
CA LEU A 26 12.18 -45.91 26.99
C LEU A 26 11.84 -44.49 27.46
N LEU A 27 10.76 -44.44 28.26
CA LEU A 27 10.34 -43.33 29.12
C LEU A 27 11.19 -43.30 30.41
N PRO A 28 11.81 -42.16 30.78
CA PRO A 28 11.97 -41.79 32.17
C PRO A 28 10.86 -40.81 32.57
N LEU A 29 10.24 -41.10 33.71
CA LEU A 29 9.25 -40.30 34.41
C LEU A 29 9.90 -38.95 34.84
N LEU A 30 9.55 -37.86 34.14
CA LEU A 30 9.96 -36.50 34.49
C LEU A 30 8.76 -35.71 35.05
N PRO A 31 8.82 -35.18 36.28
CA PRO A 31 7.81 -34.27 36.80
C PRO A 31 8.01 -32.87 36.22
N GLY A 32 6.90 -32.18 35.94
CA GLY A 32 6.89 -30.74 35.70
C GLY A 32 6.79 -30.38 34.22
N GLY A 33 5.56 -30.37 33.72
CA GLY A 33 5.23 -29.59 32.54
C GLY A 33 5.46 -28.11 32.83
N ALA A 34 6.64 -27.60 32.51
CA ALA A 34 6.74 -26.23 32.07
C ALA A 34 6.28 -26.23 30.62
N LEU A 35 4.99 -25.96 30.41
CA LEU A 35 4.58 -25.37 29.15
C LEU A 35 5.36 -24.08 29.05
N THR A 36 6.49 -24.09 28.35
CA THR A 36 7.07 -22.86 27.83
C THR A 36 5.99 -22.30 26.93
N GLN A 37 5.17 -21.42 27.49
CA GLN A 37 4.23 -20.63 26.74
C GLN A 37 5.13 -19.78 25.84
N GLU A 38 5.28 -20.22 24.59
CA GLU A 38 5.76 -19.39 23.51
C GLU A 38 4.79 -18.22 23.45
N GLY A 39 5.09 -17.18 24.24
CA GLY A 39 4.35 -15.94 24.22
C GLY A 39 4.48 -15.42 22.80
N THR A 40 3.41 -15.52 22.02
CA THR A 40 3.23 -14.71 20.82
C THR A 40 3.69 -13.29 21.19
N PRO A 41 4.64 -12.69 20.46
CA PRO A 41 5.05 -11.33 20.74
C PRO A 41 3.79 -10.47 20.67
N ALA A 42 3.33 -10.02 21.83
CA ALA A 42 2.21 -9.12 21.89
C ALA A 42 2.66 -7.85 21.18
N THR A 43 2.10 -7.58 20.00
CA THR A 43 2.23 -6.28 19.36
C THR A 43 1.69 -5.26 20.35
N GLN A 44 2.59 -4.52 21.00
CA GLN A 44 2.20 -3.46 21.90
C GLN A 44 1.59 -2.34 21.07
N THR A 45 0.27 -2.23 21.09
CA THR A 45 -0.46 -1.10 20.51
C THR A 45 -0.20 0.13 21.38
N ARG A 46 0.48 1.14 20.84
CA ARG A 46 0.66 2.42 21.54
C ARG A 46 -0.63 3.27 21.45
N PRO A 47 -0.97 4.07 22.47
CA PRO A 47 -2.05 5.04 22.39
C PRO A 47 -1.83 6.06 21.25
N LEU A 48 -2.92 6.62 20.72
CA LEU A 48 -2.88 7.73 19.77
C LEU A 48 -2.38 9.01 20.47
N GLU A 49 -1.42 9.68 19.85
CA GLU A 49 -0.91 10.98 20.28
C GLU A 49 -1.36 12.08 19.31
N ILE A 50 -1.32 13.34 19.76
CA ILE A 50 -1.65 14.50 18.90
C ILE A 50 -0.78 14.54 17.64
N GLN A 51 0.49 14.13 17.77
CA GLN A 51 1.44 14.07 16.66
C GLN A 51 0.99 13.12 15.54
N ASP A 52 0.25 12.07 15.89
CA ASP A 52 -0.26 11.11 14.92
C ASP A 52 -1.28 11.75 13.99
N LEU A 53 -2.03 12.75 14.47
CA LEU A 53 -3.02 13.45 13.65
C LEU A 53 -2.38 14.16 12.44
N PHE A 54 -1.16 14.66 12.59
CA PHE A 54 -0.41 15.29 11.50
C PHE A 54 0.18 14.27 10.52
N GLN A 55 0.37 13.01 10.95
CA GLN A 55 0.85 11.95 10.05
C GLN A 55 -0.29 11.31 9.23
N ILE A 56 -1.56 11.62 9.54
CA ILE A 56 -2.70 11.11 8.80
C ILE A 56 -2.76 11.81 7.44
N LYS A 57 -2.50 11.04 6.39
CA LYS A 57 -2.71 11.47 5.01
C LYS A 57 -4.20 11.60 4.73
N ARG A 58 -4.61 12.73 4.17
CA ARG A 58 -5.99 12.92 3.69
C ARG A 58 -6.07 12.59 2.22
N VAL A 59 -7.06 11.77 1.88
CA VAL A 59 -7.40 11.44 0.49
C VAL A 59 -8.66 12.20 0.10
N GLY A 60 -8.69 12.81 -1.09
CA GLY A 60 -9.83 13.62 -1.52
C GLY A 60 -9.93 13.80 -3.02
N ALA A 61 -10.93 14.59 -3.43
CA ALA A 61 -11.21 14.97 -4.81
C ALA A 61 -11.08 13.82 -5.84
N PRO A 62 -11.73 12.66 -5.63
CA PRO A 62 -11.66 11.56 -6.59
C PRO A 62 -12.42 11.93 -7.87
N VAL A 63 -11.79 11.67 -9.01
CA VAL A 63 -12.39 11.81 -10.34
C VAL A 63 -12.09 10.57 -11.19
N VAL A 64 -13.14 9.99 -11.78
CA VAL A 64 -13.03 8.81 -12.64
C VAL A 64 -12.77 9.25 -14.07
N SER A 65 -11.91 8.52 -14.79
CA SER A 65 -11.67 8.75 -16.22
C SER A 65 -12.92 8.48 -17.05
N PRO A 66 -13.08 9.10 -18.24
CA PRO A 66 -14.26 8.90 -19.08
C PRO A 66 -14.50 7.45 -19.52
N ASP A 67 -13.42 6.67 -19.70
CA ASP A 67 -13.48 5.23 -20.00
C ASP A 67 -13.74 4.34 -18.78
N GLY A 68 -13.67 4.91 -17.57
CA GLY A 68 -13.88 4.19 -16.32
C GLY A 68 -12.70 3.33 -15.85
N GLU A 69 -11.55 3.39 -16.51
CA GLU A 69 -10.39 2.53 -16.17
C GLU A 69 -9.53 3.09 -15.03
N TRP A 70 -9.62 4.39 -14.76
CA TRP A 70 -8.73 5.09 -13.83
C TRP A 70 -9.49 6.00 -12.86
N VAL A 71 -8.95 6.11 -11.65
CA VAL A 71 -9.35 7.12 -10.66
C VAL A 71 -8.16 7.99 -10.35
N ALA A 72 -8.26 9.28 -10.63
CA ALA A 72 -7.33 10.28 -10.14
C ALA A 72 -7.86 10.88 -8.83
N TYR A 73 -6.99 11.12 -7.87
CA TYR A 73 -7.36 11.64 -6.55
C TYR A 73 -6.22 12.41 -5.91
N THR A 74 -6.52 13.24 -4.91
CA THR A 74 -5.51 13.98 -4.15
C THR A 74 -5.11 13.25 -2.87
N VAL A 75 -3.84 13.36 -2.50
CA VAL A 75 -3.31 12.93 -1.20
C VAL A 75 -2.58 14.12 -0.59
N SER A 76 -3.10 14.61 0.54
CA SER A 76 -2.52 15.72 1.31
C SER A 76 -1.78 15.18 2.53
N ASN A 77 -0.54 15.63 2.69
CA ASN A 77 0.24 15.47 3.92
C ASN A 77 0.18 16.80 4.70
N SER A 78 -0.20 16.75 5.97
CA SER A 78 -0.32 17.92 6.84
C SER A 78 0.71 17.82 7.96
N SER A 79 1.90 18.34 7.72
CA SER A 79 2.97 18.37 8.73
C SER A 79 2.77 19.53 9.71
N LEU A 80 3.42 19.45 10.88
CA LEU A 80 3.59 20.59 11.79
C LEU A 80 4.42 21.71 11.14
N ASP A 81 5.31 21.34 10.23
CA ASP A 81 6.05 22.28 9.39
C ASP A 81 5.22 22.59 8.13
N PRO A 82 4.78 23.84 7.91
CA PRO A 82 4.03 24.21 6.71
C PRO A 82 4.84 24.02 5.42
N GLU A 83 6.17 24.06 5.46
CA GLU A 83 7.02 23.83 4.29
C GLU A 83 7.00 22.35 3.85
N GLU A 84 6.72 21.44 4.79
CA GLU A 84 6.61 19.99 4.56
C GLU A 84 5.17 19.55 4.18
N SER A 85 4.22 20.49 4.16
CA SER A 85 2.83 20.19 3.80
C SER A 85 2.63 20.28 2.29
N GLU A 86 2.43 19.13 1.65
CA GLU A 86 2.17 19.04 0.21
C GLU A 86 0.90 18.23 -0.11
N THR A 87 0.17 18.66 -1.15
CA THR A 87 -0.89 17.86 -1.76
C THR A 87 -0.44 17.36 -3.12
N ARG A 88 -0.61 16.07 -3.39
CA ARG A 88 -0.19 15.45 -4.65
C ARG A 88 -1.33 14.71 -5.30
N ILE A 89 -1.31 14.64 -6.63
CA ILE A 89 -2.27 13.87 -7.40
C ILE A 89 -1.70 12.48 -7.62
N TRP A 90 -2.53 11.50 -7.31
CA TRP A 90 -2.28 10.08 -7.51
C TRP A 90 -3.34 9.51 -8.44
N MET A 91 -3.02 8.38 -9.05
CA MET A 91 -3.90 7.68 -9.95
C MET A 91 -3.83 6.18 -9.69
N VAL A 92 -4.96 5.50 -9.71
CA VAL A 92 -5.05 4.05 -9.54
C VAL A 92 -6.05 3.49 -10.54
N SER A 93 -5.84 2.25 -11.00
CA SER A 93 -6.85 1.58 -11.82
C SER A 93 -8.11 1.31 -10.99
N THR A 94 -9.27 1.34 -11.63
CA THR A 94 -10.55 0.99 -10.99
C THR A 94 -10.63 -0.47 -10.57
N ASP A 95 -9.86 -1.35 -11.21
CA ASP A 95 -9.70 -2.74 -10.80
C ASP A 95 -8.76 -2.92 -9.59
N GLY A 96 -8.17 -1.81 -9.11
CA GLY A 96 -7.21 -1.78 -8.01
C GLY A 96 -5.76 -1.91 -8.48
N GLY A 97 -4.86 -2.18 -7.53
CA GLY A 97 -3.42 -2.23 -7.78
C GLY A 97 -2.66 -1.07 -7.16
N ASP A 98 -1.39 -0.92 -7.56
CA ASP A 98 -0.50 0.08 -6.98
C ASP A 98 -0.80 1.48 -7.54
N PRO A 99 -0.98 2.49 -6.68
CA PRO A 99 -1.24 3.84 -7.12
C PRO A 99 0.04 4.51 -7.65
N LEU A 100 -0.10 5.23 -8.75
CA LEU A 100 0.95 6.02 -9.39
C LEU A 100 0.85 7.49 -8.99
N ALA A 101 1.96 8.10 -8.60
CA ALA A 101 2.01 9.54 -8.40
C ALA A 101 2.09 10.27 -9.75
N MET A 102 1.09 11.09 -10.06
CA MET A 102 1.04 11.88 -11.30
C MET A 102 1.80 13.21 -11.17
N THR A 103 1.98 13.67 -9.94
CA THR A 103 2.73 14.90 -9.63
C THR A 103 3.95 14.58 -8.77
N GLY A 104 5.05 15.26 -9.06
CA GLY A 104 6.29 15.19 -8.31
C GLY A 104 6.20 15.85 -6.94
N LYS A 105 7.32 15.79 -6.21
CA LYS A 105 7.47 16.39 -4.87
C LYS A 105 7.88 17.86 -4.97
N GLY A 106 7.61 18.63 -3.92
CA GLY A 106 8.05 20.04 -3.81
C GLY A 106 7.16 21.04 -4.55
N TYR A 107 5.99 20.58 -4.99
CA TYR A 107 4.90 21.40 -5.48
C TYR A 107 3.58 20.75 -5.08
N SER A 108 2.61 21.58 -4.73
CA SER A 108 1.26 21.12 -4.45
C SER A 108 0.43 21.11 -5.73
N ALA A 109 -0.40 20.08 -5.88
CA ALA A 109 -1.30 19.93 -7.01
C ALA A 109 -2.70 19.54 -6.52
N SER A 110 -3.72 20.17 -7.10
CA SER A 110 -5.12 20.00 -6.69
C SER A 110 -6.08 20.09 -7.87
N SER A 111 -7.36 19.79 -7.60
CA SER A 111 -8.45 19.92 -8.58
C SER A 111 -8.21 19.13 -9.88
N PRO A 112 -7.97 17.81 -9.80
CA PRO A 112 -7.79 16.99 -10.99
C PRO A 112 -9.06 16.98 -11.85
N GLN A 113 -8.92 17.11 -13.17
CA GLN A 113 -10.03 16.98 -14.11
C GLN A 113 -9.57 16.29 -15.40
N TRP A 114 -10.33 15.29 -15.83
CA TRP A 114 -10.06 14.58 -17.09
C TRP A 114 -10.53 15.40 -18.29
N SER A 115 -9.77 15.33 -19.39
CA SER A 115 -10.27 15.73 -20.69
C SER A 115 -11.43 14.81 -21.13
N PRO A 116 -12.39 15.30 -21.92
CA PRO A 116 -13.51 14.47 -22.38
C PRO A 116 -13.09 13.22 -23.16
N ASP A 117 -11.93 13.26 -23.82
CA ASP A 117 -11.35 12.13 -24.56
C ASP A 117 -10.46 11.21 -23.69
N GLY A 118 -10.33 11.49 -22.38
CA GLY A 118 -9.58 10.68 -21.41
C GLY A 118 -8.05 10.76 -21.54
N LYS A 119 -7.51 11.49 -22.51
CA LYS A 119 -6.06 11.51 -22.80
C LYS A 119 -5.24 12.41 -21.88
N TYR A 120 -5.88 13.38 -21.24
CA TYR A 120 -5.20 14.38 -20.43
C TYR A 120 -5.87 14.55 -19.08
N LEU A 121 -5.05 14.84 -18.08
CA LEU A 121 -5.50 15.23 -16.74
C LEU A 121 -4.99 16.64 -16.46
N SER A 122 -5.90 17.61 -16.36
CA SER A 122 -5.60 18.97 -15.94
C SER A 122 -5.66 19.09 -14.42
N PHE A 123 -4.90 20.03 -13.86
CA PHE A 123 -4.86 20.30 -12.44
C PHE A 123 -4.31 21.71 -12.15
N LEU A 124 -4.57 22.21 -10.95
CA LEU A 124 -3.96 23.42 -10.42
C LEU A 124 -2.66 23.06 -9.71
N ALA A 125 -1.60 23.81 -9.97
CA ALA A 125 -0.30 23.62 -9.31
C ALA A 125 0.10 24.90 -8.57
N SER A 126 0.62 24.75 -7.36
CA SER A 126 1.28 25.82 -6.61
C SER A 126 2.66 25.37 -6.15
N ARG A 127 3.63 26.28 -6.29
CA ARG A 127 4.89 26.18 -5.57
C ARG A 127 4.66 26.88 -4.23
N GLY A 128 5.20 26.36 -3.14
CA GLY A 128 5.13 27.04 -1.85
C GLY A 128 5.83 28.40 -1.95
N ASP A 129 5.10 29.45 -2.32
CA ASP A 129 5.56 30.81 -2.14
C ASP A 129 5.39 31.10 -0.65
N SER A 130 6.50 30.99 0.07
CA SER A 130 6.66 31.71 1.33
C SER A 130 6.62 33.20 1.00
N ALA A 131 5.41 33.75 0.84
CA ALA A 131 5.19 35.18 0.74
C ALA A 131 5.54 35.80 2.10
N LYS A 132 6.83 35.98 2.32
CA LYS A 132 7.40 36.72 3.44
C LYS A 132 7.18 38.20 3.12
N THR A 133 6.08 38.74 3.63
CA THR A 133 5.88 40.19 3.74
C THR A 133 6.38 40.65 5.10
#